data_AF-A0A9D1N974-F1
#
_entry.id   AF-A0A9D1N974-F1
#
_cell.length_a   1.000
_cell.length_b   1.000
_cell.length_c   1.000
_cell.angle_alpha   90.00
_cell.angle_beta   90.00
_cell.angle_gamma   90.00
#
_symmetry.space_group_name_H-M   'P 1'
#
loop_
_entity.id
_entity.type
_entity.pdbx_description
1 polymer ?
#
loop_
_entity_poly.entity_id
_entity_poly.type
_entity_poly.pdbx_seq_one_letter_code
_entity_poly.pdbx_strand_id
1 'polypeptide(L)'
;MQVVFDNRNRPVRTIPAKWHPLIWVMLVVISLFRNAVEVAADIAAAEGAAEIILSLLSAVVFSGGIPALLCYCCGLVLYTMSARRGYFFCHRDDFVYLVMLFTAGSRFVVGVINCFSFLEPAVGIYTSLAADVAVLPAAMFAMYFGVLAPRFMNPRTRADIFAMYGGMFFLLLGIFTVITCGSYLLVYGDSALSSQFEEILRELGYMLSDAEVTHIRVACILGLSLLAAWVIAYAAVLAVLRNNAKSYVPPAPPRPDGGSRPYDGDPFADAENGGGPENGSPDDGPGSNGGGSPSSSGGDDKIFEEFDI
;
A
#
# COMPACT_ATOMS: atom_id res chain seq x y z
N MET A 1 -3.31 16.19 16.78
CA MET A 1 -4.60 16.52 16.14
C MET A 1 -4.79 15.69 14.90
N GLN A 2 -5.83 14.87 14.86
CA GLN A 2 -6.46 14.47 13.59
C GLN A 2 -7.21 15.70 13.07
N VAL A 3 -7.21 15.94 11.76
CA VAL A 3 -8.11 16.93 11.17
C VAL A 3 -9.50 16.29 11.17
N VAL A 4 -10.39 16.79 12.03
CA VAL A 4 -11.78 16.32 12.08
C VAL A 4 -12.44 16.69 10.74
N PHE A 5 -13.01 15.71 10.07
CA PHE A 5 -13.69 15.92 8.78
C PHE A 5 -15.03 16.62 8.98
N ASP A 6 -15.13 17.85 8.48
CA ASP A 6 -16.42 18.42 8.09
C ASP A 6 -16.84 17.86 6.72
N ASN A 7 -18.15 17.71 6.47
CA ASN A 7 -18.72 17.20 5.22
C ASN A 7 -18.34 18.04 3.98
N ARG A 8 -17.80 19.26 4.18
CA ARG A 8 -17.25 20.14 3.14
C ARG A 8 -15.90 19.68 2.57
N ASN A 9 -15.13 18.86 3.29
CA ASN A 9 -13.77 18.43 2.91
C ASN A 9 -13.71 16.99 2.35
N ARG A 10 -14.69 16.57 1.55
CA ARG A 10 -14.59 15.28 0.85
C ARG A 10 -13.45 15.33 -0.19
N PRO A 11 -12.55 14.34 -0.25
CA PRO A 11 -11.52 14.31 -1.28
C PRO A 11 -12.18 14.28 -2.66
N VAL A 12 -11.88 15.30 -3.48
CA VAL A 12 -12.45 15.46 -4.81
C VAL A 12 -11.92 14.37 -5.72
N ARG A 13 -12.79 13.77 -6.55
CA ARG A 13 -12.38 12.81 -7.59
C ARG A 13 -11.38 13.46 -8.56
N THR A 14 -10.19 12.91 -8.60
CA THR A 14 -9.10 13.26 -9.52
C THR A 14 -9.17 12.48 -10.82
N ILE A 15 -9.77 11.28 -10.82
CA ILE A 15 -10.00 10.49 -12.05
C ILE A 15 -11.46 10.70 -12.51
N PRO A 16 -11.69 11.30 -13.70
CA PRO A 16 -13.04 11.46 -14.25
C PRO A 16 -13.68 10.10 -14.56
N ALA A 17 -14.95 9.92 -14.19
CA ALA A 17 -15.66 8.64 -14.30
C ALA A 17 -15.68 8.02 -15.71
N LYS A 18 -15.58 8.84 -16.76
CA LYS A 18 -15.46 8.40 -18.16
C LYS A 18 -14.22 7.52 -18.44
N TRP A 19 -13.18 7.61 -17.63
CA TRP A 19 -11.95 6.81 -17.77
C TRP A 19 -12.01 5.47 -17.04
N HIS A 20 -12.94 5.27 -16.09
CA HIS A 20 -13.10 4.01 -15.36
C HIS A 20 -13.17 2.77 -16.28
N PRO A 21 -14.05 2.70 -17.30
CA PRO A 21 -14.11 1.53 -18.18
C PRO A 21 -12.82 1.33 -18.98
N LEU A 22 -12.10 2.40 -19.34
CA LEU A 22 -10.83 2.27 -20.05
C LEU A 22 -9.76 1.61 -19.16
N ILE A 23 -9.70 1.94 -17.87
CA ILE A 23 -8.73 1.34 -16.93
C ILE A 23 -9.02 -0.16 -16.74
N TRP A 24 -10.29 -0.56 -16.70
CA TRP A 24 -10.69 -1.97 -16.70
C TRP A 24 -10.23 -2.70 -17.97
N VAL A 25 -10.57 -2.18 -19.15
CA VAL A 25 -10.17 -2.77 -20.44
C VAL A 25 -8.64 -2.84 -20.57
N MET A 26 -7.94 -1.76 -20.19
CA MET A 26 -6.47 -1.68 -20.23
C MET A 26 -5.82 -2.74 -19.33
N LEU A 27 -6.30 -2.95 -18.10
CA LEU A 27 -5.78 -3.99 -17.22
C LEU A 27 -6.06 -5.41 -17.76
N VAL A 28 -7.24 -5.66 -18.34
CA VAL A 28 -7.57 -6.95 -18.96
C VAL A 28 -6.68 -7.24 -20.18
N VAL A 29 -6.58 -6.28 -21.11
CA VAL A 29 -5.75 -6.40 -22.33
C VAL A 29 -4.27 -6.59 -21.98
N ILE A 30 -3.76 -5.87 -20.98
CA ILE A 30 -2.36 -6.02 -20.56
C ILE A 30 -2.11 -7.34 -19.81
N SER A 31 -3.07 -7.83 -19.04
CA SER A 31 -2.94 -9.13 -18.37
C SER A 31 -2.99 -10.30 -19.37
N LEU A 32 -3.77 -10.16 -20.45
CA LEU A 32 -3.69 -11.03 -21.63
C LEU A 32 -2.34 -10.93 -22.35
N PHE A 33 -1.87 -9.71 -22.65
CA PHE A 33 -0.59 -9.48 -23.33
C PHE A 33 0.59 -10.08 -22.55
N ARG A 34 0.56 -10.01 -21.22
CA ARG A 34 1.58 -10.62 -20.35
C ARG A 34 1.73 -12.13 -20.60
N ASN A 35 0.63 -12.82 -20.87
CA ASN A 35 0.58 -14.26 -21.07
C ASN A 35 0.44 -14.62 -22.56
N ALA A 36 0.75 -13.69 -23.48
CA ALA A 36 0.50 -13.86 -24.91
C ALA A 36 1.23 -15.07 -25.53
N VAL A 37 2.37 -15.49 -24.99
CA VAL A 37 3.12 -16.66 -25.48
C VAL A 37 2.42 -17.97 -25.08
N GLU A 38 1.95 -18.08 -23.83
CA GLU A 38 1.14 -19.22 -23.36
C GLU A 38 -0.15 -19.34 -24.18
N VAL A 39 -0.88 -18.23 -24.34
CA VAL A 39 -2.12 -18.17 -25.13
C VAL A 39 -1.86 -18.50 -26.62
N ALA A 40 -0.72 -18.09 -27.19
CA ALA A 40 -0.36 -18.44 -28.55
C ALA A 40 -0.01 -19.93 -28.71
N ALA A 41 0.63 -20.54 -27.70
CA ALA A 41 0.92 -21.97 -27.68
C ALA A 41 -0.38 -22.80 -27.59
N ASP A 42 -1.30 -22.44 -26.69
CA ASP A 42 -2.62 -23.08 -26.55
C ASP A 42 -3.44 -23.01 -27.85
N ILE A 43 -3.38 -21.88 -28.58
CA ILE A 43 -4.06 -21.71 -29.87
C ILE A 43 -3.37 -22.52 -30.97
N ALA A 44 -2.03 -22.62 -30.96
CA ALA A 44 -1.27 -23.40 -31.95
C ALA A 44 -1.44 -24.92 -31.77
N ALA A 45 -1.76 -25.37 -30.56
CA ALA A 45 -2.04 -26.77 -30.23
C ALA A 45 -3.50 -27.20 -30.49
N ALA A 46 -4.42 -26.26 -30.73
CA ALA A 46 -5.84 -26.55 -30.93
C ALA A 46 -6.12 -27.14 -32.33
N GLU A 47 -6.86 -28.25 -32.39
CA GLU A 47 -7.14 -28.97 -33.64
C GLU A 47 -8.40 -28.45 -34.36
N GLY A 48 -9.26 -27.69 -33.66
CA GLY A 48 -10.52 -27.19 -34.21
C GLY A 48 -10.86 -25.74 -33.85
N ALA A 49 -11.64 -25.07 -34.71
CA ALA A 49 -12.10 -23.70 -34.49
C ALA A 49 -12.91 -23.52 -33.19
N ALA A 50 -13.63 -24.56 -32.73
CA ALA A 50 -14.34 -24.54 -31.45
C ALA A 50 -13.38 -24.50 -30.26
N GLU A 51 -12.26 -25.23 -30.33
CA GLU A 51 -11.22 -25.25 -29.30
C GLU A 51 -10.46 -23.91 -29.27
N ILE A 52 -10.11 -23.36 -30.43
CA ILE A 52 -9.50 -22.03 -30.54
C ILE A 52 -10.38 -20.96 -29.86
N ILE A 53 -11.70 -21.00 -30.09
CA ILE A 53 -12.66 -20.09 -29.45
C ILE A 53 -12.73 -20.33 -27.93
N LEU A 54 -12.68 -21.59 -27.49
CA LEU A 54 -12.70 -21.96 -26.08
C LEU A 54 -11.43 -21.48 -25.35
N SER A 55 -10.25 -21.67 -25.94
CA SER A 55 -8.95 -21.23 -25.41
C SER A 55 -8.83 -19.71 -25.37
N LEU A 56 -9.38 -19.00 -26.37
CA LEU A 56 -9.49 -17.54 -26.32
C LEU A 56 -10.43 -17.08 -25.20
N LEU A 57 -11.57 -17.75 -25.00
CA LEU A 57 -12.51 -17.41 -23.93
C LEU A 57 -11.91 -17.68 -22.54
N SER A 58 -11.23 -18.82 -22.36
CA SER A 58 -10.57 -19.18 -21.10
C SER A 58 -9.44 -18.19 -20.78
N ALA A 59 -8.59 -17.82 -21.75
CA ALA A 59 -7.56 -16.80 -21.58
C ALA A 59 -8.17 -15.44 -21.16
N VAL A 60 -9.23 -14.98 -21.83
CA VAL A 60 -9.92 -13.72 -21.48
C VAL A 60 -10.45 -13.75 -20.05
N VAL A 61 -10.99 -14.87 -19.58
CA VAL A 61 -11.54 -15.01 -18.22
C VAL A 61 -10.44 -15.18 -17.17
N PHE A 62 -9.57 -16.17 -17.32
CA PHE A 62 -8.61 -16.58 -16.29
C PHE A 62 -7.31 -15.75 -16.29
N SER A 63 -6.81 -15.33 -17.46
CA SER A 63 -5.60 -14.50 -17.57
C SER A 63 -5.92 -13.01 -17.62
N GLY A 64 -7.13 -12.61 -18.04
CA GLY A 64 -7.57 -11.22 -18.12
C GLY A 64 -8.51 -10.78 -16.98
N GLY A 65 -9.75 -11.26 -17.02
CA GLY A 65 -10.87 -10.77 -16.20
C GLY A 65 -10.74 -11.04 -14.70
N ILE A 66 -10.39 -12.27 -14.32
CA ILE A 66 -10.22 -12.66 -12.91
C ILE A 66 -9.07 -11.88 -12.24
N PRO A 67 -7.86 -11.76 -12.84
CA PRO A 67 -6.80 -10.90 -12.30
C PRO A 67 -7.20 -9.43 -12.15
N ALA A 68 -7.99 -8.88 -13.09
CA ALA A 68 -8.50 -7.52 -13.01
C ALA A 68 -9.51 -7.35 -11.85
N LEU A 69 -10.45 -8.29 -11.70
CA LEU A 69 -11.43 -8.31 -10.62
C LEU A 69 -10.76 -8.46 -9.25
N LEU A 70 -9.79 -9.36 -9.12
CA LEU A 70 -9.01 -9.55 -7.89
C LEU A 70 -8.21 -8.28 -7.54
N CYS A 71 -7.59 -7.62 -8.52
CA CYS A 71 -6.89 -6.35 -8.31
C CYS A 71 -7.84 -5.26 -7.77
N TYR A 72 -9.03 -5.12 -8.37
CA TYR A 72 -10.06 -4.19 -7.92
C TYR A 72 -10.54 -4.50 -6.49
N CYS A 73 -10.83 -5.76 -6.18
CA CYS A 73 -11.24 -6.20 -4.84
C CYS A 73 -10.15 -5.96 -3.79
N CYS A 74 -8.89 -6.27 -4.09
CA CYS A 74 -7.75 -5.98 -3.21
C CYS A 74 -7.59 -4.47 -2.96
N GLY A 75 -7.73 -3.64 -4.01
CA GLY A 75 -7.74 -2.18 -3.87
C GLY A 75 -8.86 -1.68 -2.95
N LEU A 76 -10.06 -2.24 -3.06
CA LEU A 76 -11.19 -1.93 -2.16
C LEU A 76 -10.93 -2.35 -0.71
N VAL A 77 -10.35 -3.53 -0.48
CA VAL A 77 -10.00 -4.00 0.88
C VAL A 77 -8.96 -3.06 1.51
N LEU A 78 -7.91 -2.70 0.79
CA LEU A 78 -6.90 -1.74 1.26
C LEU A 78 -7.53 -0.38 1.58
N TYR A 79 -8.40 0.16 0.72
CA TYR A 79 -9.10 1.41 1.00
C TYR A 79 -10.03 1.33 2.23
N THR A 80 -10.77 0.23 2.40
CA THR A 80 -11.67 0.09 3.56
C THR A 80 -10.89 -0.06 4.87
N MET A 81 -9.71 -0.68 4.86
CA MET A 81 -8.82 -0.71 6.02
C MET A 81 -8.32 0.67 6.44
N SER A 82 -7.98 1.56 5.49
CA SER A 82 -7.49 2.92 5.83
C SER A 82 -8.64 3.83 6.24
N ALA A 83 -9.79 3.74 5.56
CA ALA A 83 -11.03 4.41 5.95
C ALA A 83 -11.46 4.05 7.40
N ARG A 84 -11.40 2.77 7.78
CA ARG A 84 -11.70 2.32 9.16
C ARG A 84 -10.76 2.92 10.22
N ARG A 85 -9.55 3.34 9.84
CA ARG A 85 -8.58 4.01 10.72
C ARG A 85 -8.66 5.55 10.66
N GLY A 86 -9.67 6.10 9.99
CA GLY A 86 -9.87 7.55 9.82
C GLY A 86 -9.00 8.20 8.73
N TYR A 87 -8.30 7.41 7.91
CA TYR A 87 -7.37 7.91 6.89
C TYR A 87 -8.06 8.13 5.53
N PHE A 88 -8.82 9.21 5.40
CA PHE A 88 -9.52 9.60 4.17
C PHE A 88 -8.71 10.57 3.30
N PHE A 89 -7.60 10.11 2.74
CA PHE A 89 -6.65 10.96 1.99
C PHE A 89 -7.02 11.15 0.51
N CYS A 90 -7.76 10.22 -0.09
CA CYS A 90 -8.24 10.32 -1.47
C CYS A 90 -9.64 9.69 -1.61
N HIS A 91 -10.30 9.92 -2.76
CA HIS A 91 -11.59 9.29 -3.03
C HIS A 91 -11.41 7.78 -3.28
N ARG A 92 -12.35 6.96 -2.81
CA ARG A 92 -12.30 5.49 -2.92
C ARG A 92 -11.96 5.02 -4.32
N ASP A 93 -12.69 5.53 -5.30
CA ASP A 93 -12.61 5.04 -6.67
C ASP A 93 -11.24 5.43 -7.27
N ASP A 94 -10.72 6.64 -6.99
CA ASP A 94 -9.38 7.06 -7.42
C ASP A 94 -8.29 6.13 -6.89
N PHE A 95 -8.36 5.74 -5.61
CA PHE A 95 -7.38 4.82 -5.02
C PHE A 95 -7.36 3.47 -5.75
N VAL A 96 -8.53 2.87 -5.97
CA VAL A 96 -8.63 1.56 -6.61
C VAL A 96 -8.16 1.63 -8.07
N TYR A 97 -8.53 2.68 -8.80
CA TYR A 97 -8.08 2.86 -10.18
C TYR A 97 -6.58 3.19 -10.30
N LEU A 98 -5.97 3.85 -9.31
CA LEU A 98 -4.51 3.98 -9.23
C LEU A 98 -3.83 2.63 -9.01
N VAL A 99 -4.33 1.80 -8.08
CA VAL A 99 -3.83 0.43 -7.87
C VAL A 99 -3.90 -0.37 -9.17
N MET A 100 -5.05 -0.36 -9.85
CA MET A 100 -5.22 -1.03 -11.15
C MET A 100 -4.25 -0.52 -12.22
N LEU A 101 -4.06 0.80 -12.34
CA LEU A 101 -3.18 1.40 -13.34
C LEU A 101 -1.70 1.03 -13.12
N PHE A 102 -1.22 1.07 -11.88
CA PHE A 102 0.15 0.67 -11.56
C PHE A 102 0.36 -0.84 -11.68
N THR A 103 -0.63 -1.66 -11.31
CA THR A 103 -0.61 -3.12 -11.56
C THR A 103 -0.61 -3.45 -13.05
N ALA A 104 -1.34 -2.70 -13.87
CA ALA A 104 -1.28 -2.82 -15.33
C ALA A 104 0.12 -2.43 -15.84
N GLY A 105 0.68 -1.32 -15.37
CA GLY A 105 2.05 -0.90 -15.70
C GLY A 105 3.09 -1.98 -15.41
N SER A 106 3.05 -2.60 -14.23
CA SER A 106 3.95 -3.72 -13.90
C SER A 106 3.74 -4.94 -14.80
N ARG A 107 2.48 -5.31 -15.08
CA ARG A 107 2.17 -6.44 -15.97
C ARG A 107 2.60 -6.20 -17.41
N PHE A 108 2.52 -4.96 -17.90
CA PHE A 108 3.01 -4.60 -19.23
C PHE A 108 4.53 -4.80 -19.33
N VAL A 109 5.29 -4.29 -18.35
CA VAL A 109 6.76 -4.46 -18.32
C VAL A 109 7.15 -5.93 -18.26
N VAL A 110 6.54 -6.73 -17.37
CA VAL A 110 6.79 -8.18 -17.29
C VAL A 110 6.37 -8.89 -18.59
N GLY A 111 5.27 -8.46 -19.21
CA GLY A 111 4.80 -9.00 -20.49
C GLY A 111 5.76 -8.76 -21.65
N VAL A 112 6.32 -7.55 -21.77
CA VAL A 112 7.35 -7.23 -22.78
C VAL A 112 8.58 -8.13 -22.61
N ILE A 113 8.98 -8.43 -21.36
CA ILE A 113 10.06 -9.38 -21.09
C ILE A 113 9.62 -10.81 -21.46
N ASN A 114 8.39 -11.21 -21.12
CA ASN A 114 7.89 -12.54 -21.42
C ASN A 114 7.75 -12.82 -22.93
N CYS A 115 7.56 -11.81 -23.78
CA CYS A 115 7.59 -11.99 -25.24
C CYS A 115 8.91 -12.60 -25.76
N PHE A 116 10.03 -12.43 -25.04
CA PHE A 116 11.31 -13.06 -25.42
C PHE A 116 11.35 -14.57 -25.12
N SER A 117 10.36 -15.14 -24.42
CA SER A 117 10.28 -16.60 -24.20
C SER A 117 10.05 -17.41 -25.48
N PHE A 118 9.58 -16.78 -26.56
CA PHE A 118 9.56 -17.39 -27.90
C PHE A 118 10.97 -17.71 -28.45
N LEU A 119 12.00 -16.94 -28.04
CA LEU A 119 13.39 -17.18 -28.44
C LEU A 119 14.11 -18.09 -27.45
N GLU A 120 13.80 -17.98 -26.16
CA GLU A 120 14.46 -18.69 -25.07
C GLU A 120 13.42 -19.05 -23.98
N PRO A 121 12.88 -20.28 -23.95
CA PRO A 121 11.79 -20.68 -23.04
C PRO A 121 12.08 -20.42 -21.57
N ALA A 122 13.36 -20.47 -21.15
CA ALA A 122 13.77 -20.14 -19.78
C ALA A 122 13.34 -18.73 -19.32
N VAL A 123 13.12 -17.78 -20.24
CA VAL A 123 12.60 -16.43 -19.91
C VAL A 123 11.19 -16.48 -19.31
N GLY A 124 10.35 -17.44 -19.72
CA GLY A 124 9.02 -17.65 -19.11
C GLY A 124 9.11 -18.06 -17.64
N ILE A 125 10.08 -18.91 -17.31
CA ILE A 125 10.37 -19.37 -15.94
C ILE A 125 10.86 -18.21 -15.07
N TYR A 126 11.79 -17.38 -15.56
CA TYR A 126 12.26 -16.21 -14.80
C TYR A 126 11.22 -15.11 -14.66
N THR A 127 10.37 -14.88 -15.67
CA THR A 127 9.33 -13.83 -15.61
C THR A 127 8.21 -14.18 -14.63
N SER A 128 7.76 -15.44 -14.63
CA SER A 128 6.74 -15.94 -13.70
C SER A 128 7.21 -15.99 -12.24
N LEU A 129 8.44 -16.44 -11.97
CA LEU A 129 8.92 -16.68 -10.60
C LEU A 129 9.71 -15.52 -9.97
N ALA A 130 10.40 -14.70 -10.77
CA ALA A 130 11.29 -13.65 -10.27
C ALA A 130 10.90 -12.22 -10.74
N ALA A 131 10.53 -12.02 -12.01
CA ALA A 131 10.25 -10.67 -12.50
C ALA A 131 9.00 -10.03 -11.87
N ASP A 132 7.95 -10.82 -11.57
CA ASP A 132 6.80 -10.33 -10.81
C ASP A 132 7.19 -9.82 -9.42
N VAL A 133 8.08 -10.53 -8.72
CA VAL A 133 8.61 -10.15 -7.40
C VAL A 133 9.52 -8.93 -7.48
N ALA A 134 10.15 -8.66 -8.63
CA ALA A 134 10.91 -7.44 -8.86
C ALA A 134 10.01 -6.23 -9.20
N VAL A 135 9.13 -6.36 -10.18
CA VAL A 135 8.45 -5.23 -10.85
C VAL A 135 7.18 -4.82 -10.10
N LEU A 136 6.41 -5.75 -9.53
CA LEU A 136 5.16 -5.39 -8.84
C LEU A 136 5.42 -4.55 -7.57
N PRO A 137 6.39 -4.88 -6.68
CA PRO A 137 6.73 -4.00 -5.56
C PRO A 137 7.26 -2.65 -6.02
N ALA A 138 8.12 -2.61 -7.06
CA ALA A 138 8.62 -1.35 -7.62
C ALA A 138 7.47 -0.44 -8.08
N ALA A 139 6.46 -0.97 -8.76
CA ALA A 139 5.28 -0.23 -9.17
C ALA A 139 4.44 0.27 -7.97
N MET A 140 4.31 -0.53 -6.90
CA MET A 140 3.62 -0.10 -5.67
C MET A 140 4.38 1.00 -4.92
N PHE A 141 5.72 0.95 -4.88
CA PHE A 141 6.55 2.04 -4.33
C PHE A 141 6.44 3.31 -5.19
N ALA A 142 6.46 3.17 -6.53
CA ALA A 142 6.29 4.30 -7.45
C ALA A 142 4.90 4.95 -7.30
N MET A 143 3.83 4.17 -7.16
CA MET A 143 2.49 4.67 -6.83
C MET A 143 2.50 5.43 -5.49
N TYR A 144 3.12 4.83 -4.45
CA TYR A 144 3.13 5.41 -3.12
C TYR A 144 3.90 6.73 -3.07
N PHE A 145 5.16 6.75 -3.52
CA PHE A 145 6.04 7.92 -3.42
C PHE A 145 5.85 8.94 -4.55
N GLY A 146 5.48 8.51 -5.75
CA GLY A 146 5.27 9.39 -6.89
C GLY A 146 3.88 10.02 -6.96
N VAL A 147 2.85 9.36 -6.44
CA VAL A 147 1.45 9.81 -6.56
C VAL A 147 0.79 10.07 -5.21
N LEU A 148 0.79 9.10 -4.30
CA LEU A 148 -0.05 9.17 -3.09
C LEU A 148 0.53 10.10 -2.01
N ALA A 149 1.77 9.84 -1.59
CA ALA A 149 2.46 10.59 -0.55
C ALA A 149 2.55 12.10 -0.84
N PRO A 150 3.02 12.58 -2.01
CA PRO A 150 3.21 14.00 -2.27
C PRO A 150 1.90 14.78 -2.37
N ARG A 151 0.81 14.16 -2.85
CA ARG A 151 -0.47 14.85 -3.10
C ARG A 151 -1.42 14.88 -1.91
N PHE A 152 -1.40 13.86 -1.05
CA PHE A 152 -2.52 13.59 -0.14
C PHE A 152 -2.17 13.38 1.34
N MET A 153 -0.89 13.37 1.72
CA MET A 153 -0.49 12.88 3.06
C MET A 153 0.53 13.77 3.76
N ASN A 154 0.28 14.08 5.04
CA ASN A 154 1.26 14.65 5.97
C ASN A 154 2.26 13.57 6.43
N PRO A 155 3.49 13.93 6.89
CA PRO A 155 4.55 12.96 7.24
C PRO A 155 4.12 11.85 8.22
N ARG A 156 3.30 12.17 9.23
CA ARG A 156 2.76 11.18 10.18
C ARG A 156 1.81 10.19 9.50
N THR A 157 0.85 10.70 8.73
CA THR A 157 -0.06 9.90 7.90
C THR A 157 0.68 9.04 6.88
N ARG A 158 1.79 9.55 6.30
CA ARG A 158 2.65 8.77 5.39
C ARG A 158 3.30 7.57 6.08
N ALA A 159 3.72 7.69 7.34
CA ALA A 159 4.32 6.56 8.05
C ALA A 159 3.28 5.46 8.33
N ASP A 160 2.10 5.84 8.83
CA ASP A 160 1.07 4.88 9.25
C ASP A 160 0.39 4.17 8.07
N ILE A 161 0.13 4.87 6.96
CA ILE A 161 -0.44 4.27 5.75
C ILE A 161 0.58 3.39 5.04
N PHE A 162 1.86 3.79 4.96
CA PHE A 162 2.91 2.95 4.38
C PHE A 162 3.08 1.65 5.19
N ALA A 163 3.08 1.75 6.53
CA ALA A 163 3.14 0.58 7.41
C ALA A 163 2.00 -0.41 7.19
N MET A 164 0.78 0.11 6.97
CA MET A 164 -0.40 -0.74 6.79
C MET A 164 -0.47 -1.36 5.38
N TYR A 165 -0.32 -0.55 4.33
CA TYR A 165 -0.39 -1.02 2.95
C TYR A 165 0.83 -1.89 2.58
N GLY A 166 2.03 -1.41 2.89
CA GLY A 166 3.26 -2.17 2.64
C GLY A 166 3.32 -3.46 3.45
N GLY A 167 2.89 -3.42 4.72
CA GLY A 167 2.80 -4.62 5.56
C GLY A 167 1.87 -5.69 5.00
N MET A 168 0.64 -5.32 4.61
CA MET A 168 -0.31 -6.25 3.98
C MET A 168 0.19 -6.76 2.62
N PHE A 169 0.75 -5.88 1.80
CA PHE A 169 1.28 -6.23 0.47
C PHE A 169 2.45 -7.22 0.58
N PHE A 170 3.45 -6.95 1.41
CA PHE A 170 4.60 -7.84 1.59
C PHE A 170 4.27 -9.13 2.33
N LEU A 171 3.25 -9.14 3.21
CA LEU A 171 2.76 -10.37 3.81
C LEU A 171 2.13 -11.28 2.76
N LEU A 172 1.23 -10.76 1.90
CA LEU A 172 0.57 -11.55 0.87
C LEU A 172 1.55 -11.99 -0.24
N LEU A 173 2.41 -11.08 -0.70
CA LEU A 173 3.47 -11.40 -1.67
C LEU A 173 4.44 -12.44 -1.08
N GLY A 174 4.84 -12.27 0.18
CA GLY A 174 5.72 -13.19 0.88
C GLY A 174 5.13 -14.59 1.01
N ILE A 175 3.86 -14.71 1.43
CA ILE A 175 3.15 -16.00 1.49
C ILE A 175 3.14 -16.66 0.10
N PHE A 176 2.76 -15.92 -0.95
CA PHE A 176 2.68 -16.47 -2.31
C PHE A 176 4.05 -16.92 -2.84
N THR A 177 5.06 -16.05 -2.77
CA THR A 177 6.41 -16.35 -3.27
C THR A 177 7.08 -17.46 -2.47
N VAL A 178 6.94 -17.48 -1.13
CA VAL A 178 7.54 -18.53 -0.29
C VAL A 178 6.85 -19.88 -0.48
N ILE A 179 5.52 -19.95 -0.61
CA ILE A 179 4.84 -21.22 -0.90
C ILE A 179 5.22 -21.73 -2.30
N THR A 180 5.18 -20.86 -3.31
CA THR A 180 5.48 -21.26 -4.70
C THR A 180 6.95 -21.65 -4.87
N CYS A 181 7.89 -20.76 -4.53
CA CYS A 181 9.32 -21.05 -4.69
C CYS A 181 9.81 -22.12 -3.70
N GLY A 182 9.25 -22.17 -2.49
CA GLY A 182 9.60 -23.16 -1.48
C GLY A 182 9.14 -24.57 -1.84
N SER A 183 7.94 -24.73 -2.39
CA SER A 183 7.47 -26.04 -2.86
C SER A 183 8.31 -26.58 -4.03
N TYR A 184 8.62 -25.75 -5.04
CA TYR A 184 9.54 -26.14 -6.11
C TYR A 184 10.94 -26.49 -5.60
N LEU A 185 11.51 -25.70 -4.68
CA LEU A 185 12.83 -26.01 -4.11
C LEU A 185 12.85 -27.23 -3.19
N LEU A 186 11.74 -27.59 -2.54
CA LEU A 186 11.61 -28.83 -1.77
C LEU A 186 11.54 -30.05 -2.69
N VAL A 187 10.67 -30.01 -3.70
CA VAL A 187 10.50 -31.11 -4.68
C VAL A 187 11.81 -31.37 -5.43
N TYR A 188 12.45 -30.33 -5.95
CA TYR A 188 13.70 -30.47 -6.71
C TYR A 188 14.97 -30.47 -5.82
N GLY A 189 14.83 -30.34 -4.50
CA GLY A 189 15.93 -30.43 -3.54
C GLY A 189 16.30 -31.87 -3.16
N ASP A 190 15.35 -32.80 -3.26
CA ASP A 190 15.49 -34.21 -2.92
C ASP A 190 15.36 -35.08 -4.19
N SER A 191 16.33 -35.98 -4.42
CA SER A 191 16.34 -36.89 -5.57
C SER A 191 15.22 -37.94 -5.53
N ALA A 192 14.69 -38.28 -4.35
CA ALA A 192 13.58 -39.20 -4.21
C ALA A 192 12.21 -38.53 -4.48
N LEU A 193 12.04 -37.26 -4.09
CA LEU A 193 10.80 -36.51 -4.34
C LEU A 193 10.73 -35.98 -5.79
N SER A 194 11.85 -35.52 -6.35
CA SER A 194 11.91 -35.08 -7.75
C SER A 194 11.58 -36.20 -8.71
N SER A 195 12.15 -37.40 -8.55
CA SER A 195 11.86 -38.55 -9.42
C SER A 195 10.38 -38.98 -9.37
N GLN A 196 9.76 -39.02 -8.19
CA GLN A 196 8.31 -39.27 -8.05
C GLN A 196 7.47 -38.17 -8.71
N PHE A 197 7.86 -36.90 -8.55
CA PHE A 197 7.12 -35.78 -9.13
C PHE A 197 7.27 -35.70 -10.66
N GLU A 198 8.44 -36.02 -11.19
CA GLU A 198 8.69 -36.15 -12.63
C GLU A 198 7.93 -37.32 -13.24
N GLU A 199 7.80 -38.44 -12.52
CA GLU A 199 6.95 -39.56 -12.93
C GLU A 199 5.46 -39.16 -12.99
N ILE A 200 4.94 -38.47 -11.97
CA ILE A 200 3.56 -37.93 -11.96
C ILE A 200 3.35 -36.89 -13.08
N LEU A 201 4.30 -35.98 -13.30
CA LEU A 201 4.23 -35.01 -14.39
C LEU A 201 4.20 -35.70 -15.76
N ARG A 202 4.99 -36.76 -15.92
CA ARG A 202 5.05 -37.56 -17.15
C ARG A 202 3.78 -38.36 -17.39
N GLU A 203 3.13 -38.88 -16.34
CA GLU A 203 1.77 -39.46 -16.43
C GLU A 203 0.73 -38.42 -16.86
N LEU A 204 0.90 -37.15 -16.43
CA LEU A 204 0.08 -36.01 -16.84
C LEU A 204 0.48 -35.43 -18.22
N GLY A 205 1.44 -36.04 -18.93
CA GLY A 205 1.90 -35.63 -20.26
C GLY A 205 2.94 -34.51 -20.29
N TYR A 206 3.37 -34.00 -19.13
CA TYR A 206 4.41 -32.98 -19.03
C TYR A 206 5.80 -33.64 -18.97
N MET A 207 6.65 -33.35 -19.96
CA MET A 207 8.07 -33.71 -19.91
C MET A 207 8.90 -32.44 -19.69
N LEU A 208 9.40 -32.25 -18.47
CA LEU A 208 10.44 -31.26 -18.20
C LEU A 208 11.82 -31.84 -18.56
N SER A 209 12.67 -31.00 -19.13
CA SER A 209 14.09 -31.27 -19.29
C SER A 209 14.90 -30.89 -18.03
N ASP A 210 16.05 -31.55 -17.83
CA ASP A 210 17.01 -31.22 -16.76
C ASP A 210 17.44 -29.74 -16.76
N ALA A 211 17.46 -29.12 -17.96
CA ALA A 211 17.75 -27.71 -18.14
C ALA A 211 16.64 -26.82 -17.54
N GLU A 212 15.37 -27.12 -17.82
CA GLU A 212 14.23 -26.39 -17.27
C GLU A 212 14.14 -26.54 -15.75
N VAL A 213 14.37 -27.74 -15.21
CA VAL A 213 14.46 -27.98 -13.76
C VAL A 213 15.57 -27.12 -13.13
N THR A 214 16.71 -26.98 -13.81
CA THR A 214 17.80 -26.10 -13.35
C THR A 214 17.38 -24.63 -13.37
N HIS A 215 16.72 -24.17 -14.44
CA HIS A 215 16.21 -22.80 -14.53
C HIS A 215 15.14 -22.49 -13.47
N ILE A 216 14.23 -23.42 -13.16
CA ILE A 216 13.23 -23.28 -12.09
C ILE A 216 13.93 -23.09 -10.73
N ARG A 217 14.94 -23.90 -10.40
CA ARG A 217 15.70 -23.75 -9.14
C ARG A 217 16.36 -22.38 -9.03
N VAL A 218 17.04 -21.93 -10.08
CA VAL A 218 17.71 -20.61 -10.10
C VAL A 218 16.68 -19.47 -10.01
N ALA A 219 15.58 -19.56 -10.74
CA ALA A 219 14.50 -18.58 -10.70
C ALA A 219 13.84 -18.47 -9.30
N CYS A 220 13.63 -19.60 -8.63
CA CYS A 220 13.12 -19.64 -7.25
C CYS A 220 14.08 -18.97 -6.25
N ILE A 221 15.38 -19.24 -6.35
CA ILE A 221 16.41 -18.61 -5.50
C ILE A 221 16.47 -17.09 -5.76
N LEU A 222 16.41 -16.67 -7.02
CA LEU A 222 16.33 -15.25 -7.39
C LEU A 222 15.04 -14.60 -6.85
N GLY A 223 13.87 -15.23 -7.00
CA GLY A 223 12.60 -14.72 -6.48
C GLY A 223 12.62 -14.53 -4.95
N LEU A 224 13.15 -15.52 -4.21
CA LEU A 224 13.30 -15.43 -2.75
C LEU A 224 14.31 -14.36 -2.31
N SER A 225 15.45 -14.22 -3.01
CA SER A 225 16.43 -13.18 -2.69
C SER A 225 15.92 -11.77 -3.01
N LEU A 226 15.16 -11.59 -4.10
CA LEU A 226 14.46 -10.35 -4.44
C LEU A 226 13.39 -9.99 -3.40
N LEU A 227 12.60 -10.98 -2.95
CA LEU A 227 11.65 -10.78 -1.85
C LEU A 227 12.36 -10.30 -0.57
N ALA A 228 13.45 -10.94 -0.19
CA ALA A 228 14.23 -10.55 1.00
C ALA A 228 14.79 -9.11 0.86
N ALA A 229 15.33 -8.77 -0.31
CA ALA A 229 15.81 -7.41 -0.60
C ALA A 229 14.67 -6.36 -0.50
N TRP A 230 13.48 -6.67 -1.01
CA TRP A 230 12.31 -5.79 -0.90
C TRP A 230 11.79 -5.65 0.53
N VAL A 231 11.80 -6.72 1.33
CA VAL A 231 11.42 -6.67 2.76
C VAL A 231 12.41 -5.79 3.55
N ILE A 232 13.71 -5.88 3.25
CA ILE A 232 14.73 -5.00 3.84
C ILE A 232 14.50 -3.54 3.40
N ALA A 233 14.26 -3.29 2.11
CA ALA A 233 13.97 -1.95 1.60
C ALA A 233 12.71 -1.35 2.24
N TYR A 234 11.64 -2.14 2.39
CA TYR A 234 10.42 -1.76 3.08
C TYR A 234 10.68 -1.39 4.55
N ALA A 235 11.42 -2.21 5.29
CA ALA A 235 11.77 -1.94 6.69
C ALA A 235 12.60 -0.65 6.83
N ALA A 236 13.59 -0.45 5.97
CA ALA A 236 14.43 0.76 5.95
C ALA A 236 13.61 2.02 5.64
N VAL A 237 12.78 1.99 4.61
CA VAL A 237 11.90 3.11 4.22
C VAL A 237 10.86 3.40 5.31
N LEU A 238 10.29 2.37 5.95
CA LEU A 238 9.38 2.55 7.08
C LEU A 238 10.08 3.18 8.29
N ALA A 239 11.33 2.82 8.58
CA ALA A 239 12.12 3.45 9.64
C ALA A 239 12.37 4.94 9.36
N VAL A 240 12.76 5.29 8.13
CA VAL A 240 12.93 6.70 7.70
C VAL A 240 11.62 7.48 7.82
N LEU A 241 10.49 6.94 7.33
CA LEU A 241 9.19 7.57 7.45
C LEU A 241 8.75 7.76 8.91
N ARG A 242 9.00 6.78 9.78
CA ARG A 242 8.73 6.89 11.23
C ARG A 242 9.58 7.96 11.91
N ASN A 243 10.84 8.12 11.52
CA ASN A 243 11.68 9.19 12.05
C ASN A 243 11.18 10.57 11.60
N ASN A 244 10.82 10.72 10.31
CA ASN A 244 10.22 11.95 9.78
C ASN A 244 8.83 12.25 10.38
N ALA A 245 8.10 11.23 10.83
CA ALA A 245 6.83 11.40 11.54
C ALA A 245 7.01 11.86 12.99
N LYS A 246 8.12 11.51 13.65
CA LYS A 246 8.45 11.96 15.01
C LYS A 246 8.90 13.43 15.07
N SER A 247 9.63 13.90 14.06
CA SER A 247 10.08 15.29 13.94
C SER A 247 9.01 16.24 13.38
N TYR A 248 7.85 15.73 12.96
CA TYR A 248 6.79 16.54 12.37
C TYR A 248 5.95 17.28 13.42
N VAL A 249 6.18 18.59 13.52
CA VAL A 249 5.26 19.52 14.20
C VAL A 249 4.13 19.89 13.24
N PRO A 250 2.85 19.68 13.60
CA PRO A 250 1.73 20.07 12.74
C PRO A 250 1.65 21.61 12.63
N PRO A 251 1.26 22.16 11.47
CA PRO A 251 1.01 23.59 11.36
C PRO A 251 -0.08 24.03 12.34
N ALA A 252 0.11 25.18 12.97
CA ALA A 252 -0.87 25.75 13.89
C ALA A 252 -2.24 25.91 13.19
N PRO A 253 -3.36 25.63 13.87
CA PRO A 253 -4.68 25.81 13.29
C PRO A 253 -4.88 27.28 12.88
N PRO A 254 -5.61 27.57 11.79
CA PRO A 254 -6.02 28.94 11.49
C PRO A 254 -6.79 29.50 12.69
N ARG A 255 -6.43 30.70 13.16
CA ARG A 255 -7.30 31.42 14.11
C ARG A 255 -8.66 31.67 13.45
N PRO A 256 -9.78 31.62 14.20
CA PRO A 256 -11.11 31.88 13.63
C PRO A 256 -11.24 33.25 12.96
N ASP A 257 -10.41 34.22 13.36
CA ASP A 257 -10.64 35.65 13.14
C ASP A 257 -9.79 36.28 12.02
N GLY A 258 -9.24 35.48 11.10
CA GLY A 258 -8.61 35.95 9.85
C GLY A 258 -7.36 36.85 9.97
N GLY A 259 -6.88 37.13 11.19
CA GLY A 259 -5.79 38.06 11.44
C GLY A 259 -4.40 37.54 11.03
N SER A 260 -3.65 38.37 10.31
CA SER A 260 -2.20 38.22 10.11
C SER A 260 -1.46 38.15 11.46
N ARG A 261 -0.39 37.36 11.55
CA ARG A 261 0.40 37.17 12.77
C ARG A 261 0.88 38.50 13.39
N PRO A 262 0.70 38.69 14.69
CA PRO A 262 1.69 39.28 15.57
C PRO A 262 2.37 38.18 16.41
N TYR A 263 3.62 38.41 16.83
CA TYR A 263 4.60 37.50 17.44
C TYR A 263 5.57 36.80 16.49
N ASP A 264 6.48 37.60 15.92
CA ASP A 264 7.90 37.28 16.01
C ASP A 264 8.37 37.74 17.40
N GLY A 265 8.51 36.82 18.35
CA GLY A 265 8.89 37.11 19.74
C GLY A 265 9.20 35.83 20.51
N ASP A 266 10.38 35.76 21.12
CA ASP A 266 10.86 34.60 21.87
C ASP A 266 9.96 34.33 23.10
N PRO A 267 9.62 33.07 23.43
CA PRO A 267 8.67 32.74 24.49
C PRO A 267 9.24 32.90 25.93
N PHE A 268 10.33 33.65 26.09
CA PHE A 268 11.05 33.86 27.36
C PHE A 268 11.31 35.35 27.70
N ALA A 269 10.79 36.30 26.91
CA ALA A 269 11.12 37.72 27.05
C ALA A 269 10.54 38.41 28.32
N ASP A 270 9.48 37.86 28.93
CA ASP A 270 8.72 38.53 30.00
C ASP A 270 9.17 38.17 31.44
N ALA A 271 10.35 37.59 31.60
CA ALA A 271 10.84 37.09 32.91
C ALA A 271 11.69 38.10 33.73
N GLU A 272 12.10 39.25 33.17
CA GLU A 272 13.12 40.13 33.78
C GLU A 272 12.67 41.57 34.13
N ASN A 273 11.37 41.90 34.13
CA ASN A 273 10.91 43.23 34.60
C ASN A 273 9.64 43.17 35.45
N GLY A 274 9.82 42.87 36.74
CA GLY A 274 8.80 42.96 37.78
C GLY A 274 9.30 43.74 38.99
N GLY A 275 9.31 45.08 38.90
CA GLY A 275 9.66 45.96 40.02
C GLY A 275 8.67 45.84 41.19
N GLY A 276 9.16 46.07 42.41
CA GLY A 276 8.42 45.81 43.66
C GLY A 276 7.25 46.77 43.96
N PRO A 277 6.43 46.45 44.97
CA PRO A 277 5.25 47.23 45.34
C PRO A 277 5.57 48.37 46.31
N GLU A 278 5.07 49.58 46.03
CA GLU A 278 5.06 50.71 46.98
C GLU A 278 3.63 51.16 47.33
N ASN A 279 3.28 50.94 48.60
CA ASN A 279 2.45 51.75 49.51
C ASN A 279 1.36 52.70 48.96
N GLY A 280 0.12 52.51 49.42
CA GLY A 280 -0.95 53.52 49.34
C GLY A 280 -2.25 53.18 50.09
N SER A 281 -2.33 53.55 51.37
CA SER A 281 -3.52 53.60 52.25
C SER A 281 -3.25 54.60 53.39
N PRO A 282 -4.24 55.13 54.15
CA PRO A 282 -5.69 54.96 54.07
C PRO A 282 -6.48 56.30 53.96
N ASP A 283 -7.82 56.24 53.82
CA ASP A 283 -8.74 57.26 54.39
C ASP A 283 -10.17 56.70 54.56
N ASP A 284 -10.92 57.21 55.54
CA ASP A 284 -12.09 56.57 56.16
C ASP A 284 -13.48 56.93 55.58
N GLY A 285 -14.47 56.02 55.69
CA GLY A 285 -15.90 56.36 55.52
C GLY A 285 -16.87 55.17 55.29
N PRO A 286 -17.95 54.97 56.07
CA PRO A 286 -18.63 53.66 56.18
C PRO A 286 -20.00 53.51 55.46
N GLY A 287 -20.36 52.26 55.10
CA GLY A 287 -21.65 51.93 54.42
C GLY A 287 -22.10 50.45 54.52
N SER A 288 -22.54 50.03 55.70
CA SER A 288 -23.36 48.85 56.09
C SER A 288 -23.58 47.62 55.17
N ASN A 289 -23.18 46.46 55.71
CA ASN A 289 -23.95 45.19 55.89
C ASN A 289 -24.48 44.33 54.73
N GLY A 290 -23.97 43.09 54.70
CA GLY A 290 -24.75 41.85 54.48
C GLY A 290 -24.57 41.18 53.11
N GLY A 291 -24.19 39.90 52.98
CA GLY A 291 -23.78 38.89 53.97
C GLY A 291 -23.99 37.46 53.41
N GLY A 292 -23.04 36.54 53.61
CA GLY A 292 -23.24 35.11 53.29
C GLY A 292 -22.22 34.44 52.34
N SER A 293 -21.23 33.78 52.94
CA SER A 293 -20.40 32.66 52.42
C SER A 293 -20.32 31.60 53.55
N PRO A 294 -19.79 30.37 53.41
CA PRO A 294 -18.95 29.74 52.35
C PRO A 294 -19.65 28.49 51.76
N SER A 295 -19.06 27.36 51.30
CA SER A 295 -17.69 26.79 51.14
C SER A 295 -17.74 25.67 50.09
N SER A 296 -16.75 25.48 49.20
CA SER A 296 -15.65 24.47 49.33
C SER A 296 -14.72 24.63 48.09
N SER A 297 -13.38 24.77 48.14
CA SER A 297 -12.28 23.98 48.76
C SER A 297 -11.86 22.70 48.00
N GLY A 298 -10.69 22.77 47.33
CA GLY A 298 -9.96 21.62 46.73
C GLY A 298 -10.50 21.12 45.38
N GLY A 299 -9.69 20.66 44.43
CA GLY A 299 -8.23 20.48 44.41
C GLY A 299 -7.85 19.19 43.66
N ASP A 300 -7.27 19.36 42.46
CA ASP A 300 -6.47 18.45 41.62
C ASP A 300 -6.75 16.92 41.48
N ASP A 301 -6.55 16.47 40.23
CA ASP A 301 -6.10 15.14 39.78
C ASP A 301 -6.90 13.85 40.08
N LYS A 302 -7.60 13.35 39.03
CA LYS A 302 -7.34 12.07 38.32
C LYS A 302 -8.33 11.92 37.14
N ILE A 303 -7.90 11.70 35.89
CA ILE A 303 -7.29 10.47 35.30
C ILE A 303 -8.31 9.33 35.18
N PHE A 304 -8.82 9.18 33.94
CA PHE A 304 -9.40 7.98 33.29
C PHE A 304 -10.09 6.90 34.14
N GLU A 305 -11.42 6.86 34.06
CA GLU A 305 -12.25 5.65 34.00
C GLU A 305 -13.22 5.87 32.82
N GLU A 306 -13.05 5.17 31.70
CA GLU A 306 -13.64 3.85 31.40
C GLU A 306 -15.14 3.96 31.06
N PHE A 307 -15.44 4.02 29.76
CA PHE A 307 -16.78 3.73 29.24
C PHE A 307 -16.73 2.34 28.61
N ASP A 308 -17.37 1.41 29.29
CA ASP A 308 -17.46 0.00 28.92
C ASP A 308 -18.76 -0.28 28.14
N ILE A 309 -18.65 -1.19 27.15
CA ILE A 309 -19.70 -1.86 26.34
C ILE A 309 -20.66 -0.99 25.50
#